data_AF-A0A969GIJ3-F1
#
_entry.id   AF-A0A969GIJ3-F1
#
_cell.length_a   1.000
_cell.length_b   1.000
_cell.length_c   1.000
_cell.angle_alpha   90.00
_cell.angle_beta   90.00
_cell.angle_gamma   90.00
#
_symmetry.space_group_name_H-M   'P 1'
#
loop_
_entity.id
_entity.type
_entity.pdbx_description
1 polymer ?
#
loop_
_entity_poly.entity_id
_entity_poly.type
_entity_poly.pdbx_seq_one_letter_code
_entity_poly.pdbx_strand_id
1 'polypeptide(L)'
;LFASFDAGVYQVLEAKRQTNGRKSVWTDPEVNAVNKMYGITDQLITDGVEAYPMPWNTRFTEMNNAFQAEINLIWEGEKTFAEHAGEVDRVAQAILDLDRPS
;
A
#
# COMPACT_ATOMS: atom_id res chain seq x y z
N LEU A 1 -19.84 26.09 8.93
CA LEU A 1 -19.18 25.38 7.81
C LEU A 1 -17.73 25.17 8.24
N PHE A 2 -17.25 23.95 8.40
CA PHE A 2 -15.84 23.70 8.70
C PHE A 2 -15.00 23.99 7.45
N ALA A 3 -13.82 24.59 7.60
CA ALA A 3 -12.87 24.64 6.51
C ALA A 3 -12.44 23.21 6.17
N SER A 4 -12.00 22.97 4.92
CA SER A 4 -11.67 21.61 4.46
C SER A 4 -10.57 20.90 5.29
N PHE A 5 -9.75 21.66 6.00
CA PHE A 5 -8.76 21.17 6.98
C PHE A 5 -9.45 20.72 8.27
N ASP A 6 -10.24 21.59 8.90
CA ASP A 6 -10.94 21.32 10.16
C ASP A 6 -11.88 20.10 10.04
N ALA A 7 -12.56 19.97 8.90
CA ALA A 7 -13.38 18.81 8.61
C ALA A 7 -12.56 17.51 8.54
N GLY A 8 -11.32 17.60 8.06
CA GLY A 8 -10.39 16.48 8.01
C GLY A 8 -9.86 16.09 9.39
N VAL A 9 -9.49 17.06 10.22
CA VAL A 9 -9.09 16.83 11.63
C VAL A 9 -10.25 16.19 12.39
N TYR A 10 -11.46 16.75 12.27
CA TYR A 10 -12.68 16.19 12.89
C TYR A 10 -12.94 14.73 12.46
N GLN A 11 -12.71 14.38 11.19
CA GLN A 11 -12.89 13.00 10.74
C GLN A 11 -11.97 12.01 11.47
N VAL A 12 -10.74 12.42 11.77
CA VAL A 12 -9.78 11.53 12.44
C VAL A 12 -10.06 11.47 13.94
N LEU A 13 -10.33 12.61 14.57
CA LEU A 13 -10.51 12.68 16.02
C LEU A 13 -11.87 12.10 16.45
N GLU A 14 -12.94 12.43 15.72
CA GLU A 14 -14.32 12.17 16.14
C GLU A 14 -15.04 11.13 15.26
N ALA A 15 -14.68 10.99 13.97
CA ALA A 15 -15.43 10.15 13.02
C ALA A 15 -14.72 8.85 12.62
N LYS A 16 -14.72 7.86 13.52
CA LYS A 16 -14.22 6.48 13.28
C LYS A 16 -12.73 6.38 12.96
N ARG A 17 -11.92 7.43 13.22
CA ARG A 17 -10.46 7.44 12.99
C ARG A 17 -10.07 7.09 11.57
N GLN A 18 -10.93 7.38 10.60
CA GLN A 18 -10.62 7.08 9.20
C GLN A 18 -9.64 8.11 8.66
N THR A 19 -8.65 7.61 7.92
CA THR A 19 -7.69 8.46 7.24
C THR A 19 -8.45 9.28 6.17
N ASN A 20 -8.08 10.55 6.02
CA ASN A 20 -8.52 11.34 4.86
C ASN A 20 -7.32 11.54 3.93
N GLY A 21 -7.55 11.76 2.64
CA GLY A 21 -6.48 11.95 1.66
C GLY A 21 -5.72 13.28 1.77
N ARG A 22 -5.98 14.11 2.80
CA ARG A 22 -5.31 15.42 2.96
C ARG A 22 -4.06 15.26 3.80
N LYS A 23 -2.93 15.25 3.11
CA LYS A 23 -1.58 15.22 3.71
C LYS A 23 -1.40 16.23 4.86
N SER A 24 -1.88 17.47 4.72
CA SER A 24 -1.75 18.50 5.76
C SER A 24 -2.39 18.15 7.11
N VAL A 25 -3.41 17.29 7.12
CA VAL A 25 -4.07 16.81 8.36
C VAL A 25 -3.19 15.79 9.07
N TRP A 26 -2.35 15.07 8.33
CA TRP A 26 -1.52 13.98 8.88
C TRP A 26 -0.38 14.49 9.74
N THR A 27 0.00 15.75 9.59
CA THR A 27 1.00 16.44 10.42
C THR A 27 0.38 17.23 11.58
N ASP A 28 -0.95 17.21 11.74
CA ASP A 28 -1.62 17.90 12.84
C ASP A 28 -1.23 17.26 14.20
N PRO A 29 -0.87 18.04 15.22
CA PRO A 29 -0.43 17.50 16.51
C PRO A 29 -1.51 16.68 17.23
N GLU A 30 -2.78 17.07 17.15
CA GLU A 30 -3.88 16.37 17.82
C GLU A 30 -4.17 15.04 17.11
N VAL A 31 -4.10 15.04 15.78
CA VAL A 31 -4.20 13.81 14.98
C VAL A 31 -3.08 12.83 15.31
N ASN A 32 -1.84 13.31 15.44
CA ASN A 32 -0.69 12.47 15.78
C ASN A 32 -0.69 11.98 17.22
N ALA A 33 -1.31 12.73 18.15
CA ALA A 33 -1.52 12.25 19.51
C ALA A 33 -2.45 11.02 19.56
N VAL A 34 -3.43 10.94 18.66
CA VAL A 34 -4.31 9.75 18.53
C VAL A 34 -3.60 8.62 17.78
N ASN A 35 -2.91 8.93 16.68
CA ASN A 35 -2.15 7.95 15.92
C ASN A 35 -0.93 8.57 15.23
N LYS A 36 0.24 8.40 15.85
CA LYS A 36 1.54 8.86 15.33
C LYS A 36 1.91 8.31 13.95
N MET A 37 1.26 7.23 13.50
CA MET A 37 1.54 6.68 12.18
C MET A 37 1.22 7.67 11.07
N TYR A 38 0.31 8.62 11.27
CA TYR A 38 0.02 9.64 10.27
C TYR A 38 1.24 10.50 9.93
N GLY A 39 1.93 11.05 10.94
CA GLY A 39 3.14 11.82 10.75
C GLY A 39 4.31 10.98 10.23
N ILE A 40 4.39 9.71 10.64
CA ILE A 40 5.39 8.78 10.09
C ILE A 40 5.14 8.55 8.59
N THR A 41 3.90 8.30 8.18
CA THR A 41 3.53 8.10 6.77
C THR A 41 3.76 9.37 5.95
N ASP A 42 3.42 10.55 6.49
CA ASP A 42 3.73 11.83 5.86
C ASP A 42 5.23 12.00 5.59
N GLN A 43 6.06 11.68 6.59
CA GLN A 43 7.51 11.75 6.48
C GLN A 43 8.02 10.79 5.40
N LEU A 44 7.60 9.52 5.42
CA LEU A 44 8.01 8.53 4.41
C LEU A 44 7.66 8.97 2.98
N ILE A 45 6.45 9.50 2.77
CA ILE A 45 6.03 10.01 1.45
C ILE A 45 6.85 11.24 1.04
N THR A 46 7.16 12.12 1.99
CA THR A 46 7.96 13.34 1.75
C THR A 46 9.41 13.02 1.42
N ASP A 47 10.00 12.05 2.12
CA ASP A 47 11.37 11.59 1.90
C ASP A 47 11.55 10.91 0.55
N GLY A 48 10.43 10.55 -0.10
CA GLY A 48 10.40 9.87 -1.37
C GLY A 48 10.41 8.37 -1.16
N VAL A 49 9.37 7.72 -1.67
CA VAL A 49 9.32 6.26 -1.79
C VAL A 49 9.54 5.92 -3.25
N GLU A 50 10.23 4.80 -3.51
CA GLU A 50 10.27 4.23 -4.84
C GLU A 50 8.82 3.99 -5.30
N ALA A 51 8.47 4.56 -6.46
CA ALA A 51 7.12 4.44 -6.98
C ALA A 51 6.86 2.96 -7.28
N TYR A 52 5.97 2.35 -6.51
CA TYR A 52 5.58 0.97 -6.76
C TYR A 52 4.89 0.91 -8.13
N PRO A 53 5.42 0.15 -9.11
CA PRO A 53 4.88 0.12 -10.47
C PRO A 53 3.59 -0.73 -10.49
N MET A 54 2.53 -0.20 -9.91
CA MET A 54 1.20 -0.80 -9.96
C MET A 54 0.61 -0.58 -11.34
N PRO A 55 0.38 -1.64 -12.15
CA PRO A 55 -0.38 -1.47 -13.36
C PRO A 55 -1.80 -1.05 -12.99
N TRP A 56 -2.27 0.08 -13.54
CA TRP A 56 -3.63 0.57 -13.37
C TRP A 56 -4.62 -0.22 -14.25
N ASN A 57 -4.66 -1.55 -14.07
CA ASN A 57 -5.54 -2.46 -14.82
C ASN A 57 -5.63 -3.83 -14.09
N THR A 58 -6.34 -4.80 -14.68
CA THR A 58 -6.54 -6.13 -14.07
C THR A 58 -5.28 -6.97 -13.93
N ARG A 59 -4.17 -6.62 -14.61
CA ARG A 59 -2.88 -7.31 -14.47
C ARG A 59 -2.39 -7.31 -13.05
N PHE A 60 -2.70 -6.29 -12.24
CA PHE A 60 -2.35 -6.31 -10.83
C PHE A 60 -3.04 -7.47 -10.09
N THR A 61 -4.35 -7.65 -10.30
CA THR A 61 -5.10 -8.73 -9.65
C THR A 61 -4.61 -10.10 -10.13
N GLU A 62 -4.37 -10.26 -11.42
CA GLU A 62 -3.84 -11.49 -12.00
C GLU A 62 -2.45 -11.82 -11.43
N MET A 63 -1.55 -10.84 -11.42
CA MET A 63 -0.20 -10.96 -10.85
C MET A 63 -0.27 -11.30 -9.37
N ASN A 64 -1.09 -10.58 -8.59
CA ASN A 64 -1.19 -10.81 -7.15
C ASN A 64 -1.73 -12.21 -6.83
N ASN A 65 -2.65 -12.75 -7.63
CA ASN A 65 -3.14 -14.12 -7.45
C ASN A 65 -2.02 -15.14 -7.71
N ALA A 66 -1.22 -14.96 -8.77
CA ALA A 66 -0.08 -15.83 -9.06
C ALA A 66 1.02 -15.71 -7.99
N PHE A 67 1.35 -14.49 -7.57
CA PHE A 67 2.26 -14.22 -6.46
C PHE A 67 1.81 -14.95 -5.19
N GLN A 68 0.54 -14.84 -4.80
CA GLN A 68 0.03 -15.50 -3.60
C GLN A 68 0.11 -17.02 -3.69
N ALA A 69 -0.19 -17.61 -4.85
CA ALA A 69 -0.07 -19.05 -5.04
C ALA A 69 1.37 -19.55 -4.82
N GLU A 70 2.37 -18.83 -5.34
CA GLU A 70 3.77 -19.24 -5.23
C GLU A 70 4.42 -18.89 -3.88
N ILE A 71 4.13 -17.70 -3.33
CA ILE A 71 4.73 -17.27 -2.05
C ILE A 71 4.19 -18.09 -0.87
N ASN A 72 2.97 -18.60 -0.95
CA ASN A 72 2.39 -19.46 0.08
C ASN A 72 3.18 -20.76 0.24
N LEU A 73 3.78 -21.30 -0.83
CA LEU A 73 4.66 -22.48 -0.72
C LEU A 73 5.86 -22.19 0.19
N ILE A 74 6.36 -20.95 0.20
CA ILE A 74 7.42 -20.51 1.11
C ILE A 74 6.87 -20.28 2.52
N TRP A 75 5.75 -19.55 2.65
CA TRP A 75 5.18 -19.22 3.96
C TRP A 75 4.64 -20.42 4.73
N GLU A 76 4.15 -21.44 4.03
CA GLU A 76 3.65 -22.69 4.59
C GLU A 76 4.77 -23.73 4.81
N GLY A 77 6.00 -23.40 4.39
CA GLY A 77 7.19 -24.21 4.61
C GLY A 77 7.35 -25.41 3.68
N GLU A 78 6.58 -25.48 2.59
CA GLU A 78 6.74 -26.50 1.54
C GLU A 78 8.02 -26.31 0.72
N LYS A 79 8.45 -25.05 0.58
CA LYS A 79 9.68 -24.63 -0.09
C LYS A 79 10.46 -23.65 0.78
N THR A 80 11.78 -23.63 0.64
CA THR A 80 12.58 -22.55 1.22
C THR A 80 12.59 -21.34 0.30
N PHE A 81 12.91 -20.16 0.86
CA PHE A 81 13.10 -18.95 0.07
C PHE A 81 14.15 -19.13 -1.03
N ALA A 82 15.29 -19.75 -0.71
CA ALA A 82 16.39 -19.95 -1.66
C ALA A 82 16.01 -20.87 -2.84
N GLU A 83 15.09 -21.82 -2.62
CA GLU A 83 14.64 -22.74 -3.66
C GLU A 83 13.60 -22.11 -4.59
N HIS A 84 12.79 -21.17 -4.10
CA HIS A 84 11.53 -20.81 -4.77
C HIS A 84 11.34 -19.31 -5.04
N ALA A 85 12.14 -18.42 -4.43
CA ALA A 85 11.99 -16.97 -4.64
C ALA A 85 12.10 -16.57 -6.13
N GLY A 86 12.98 -17.22 -6.89
CA GLY A 86 13.11 -16.96 -8.33
C GLY A 86 11.88 -17.36 -9.14
N GLU A 87 11.11 -18.35 -8.68
CA GLU A 87 9.86 -18.76 -9.35
C GLU A 87 8.74 -17.75 -9.07
N VAL A 88 8.65 -17.24 -7.83
CA VAL A 88 7.73 -16.15 -7.45
C VAL A 88 7.93 -14.94 -8.37
N ASP A 89 9.18 -14.50 -8.53
CA ASP A 89 9.51 -13.37 -9.41
C ASP A 89 9.16 -13.67 -10.87
N ARG A 90 9.52 -14.86 -11.36
CA ARG A 90 9.27 -15.27 -12.74
C ARG A 90 7.79 -15.25 -13.10
N VAL A 91 6.92 -15.80 -12.25
CA VAL A 91 5.47 -15.87 -12.54
C VAL A 91 4.82 -14.49 -12.43
N ALA A 92 5.22 -13.67 -11.45
CA ALA A 92 4.65 -12.34 -11.25
C ALA A 92 5.04 -11.43 -12.43
N GLN A 93 6.32 -11.44 -12.82
CA GLN A 93 6.83 -10.61 -13.91
C GLN A 93 6.21 -11.00 -15.26
N ALA A 94 6.04 -12.31 -15.53
CA ALA A 94 5.43 -12.77 -16.78
C ALA A 94 4.02 -12.20 -17.01
N ILE A 95 3.27 -11.90 -15.94
CA ILE A 95 1.94 -11.28 -16.04
C ILE A 95 2.05 -9.77 -16.23
N LEU A 96 2.99 -9.12 -15.54
CA LEU A 96 3.23 -7.68 -15.67
C LEU A 96 3.78 -7.29 -17.06
N ASP A 97 4.47 -8.21 -17.72
CA ASP A 97 4.98 -8.05 -19.08
C ASP A 97 3.89 -8.20 -20.17
N LEU A 98 2.69 -8.67 -19.82
CA LEU A 98 1.58 -8.75 -20.76
C LEU A 98 1.04 -7.37 -21.12
N ASP A 99 0.59 -7.22 -22.36
CA ASP A 99 -0.12 -6.02 -22.79
C ASP A 99 -1.30 -5.70 -21.86
N ARG A 100 -1.56 -4.40 -21.73
CA ARG A 100 -2.73 -3.90 -21.01
C ARG A 100 -4.00 -4.48 -21.65
N PRO A 101 -4.94 -5.02 -20.85
CA PRO A 101 -6.26 -5.44 -21.36
C PRO A 101 -6.96 -4.27 -22.06
N SER A 102 -7.49 -4.53 -23.26
CA SER A 102 -8.25 -3.58 -24.08
C SER A 102 -9.63 -3.28 -23.49
#